data_AF-A0A1W2LRJ9-F1
#
_entry.id   AF-A0A1W2LRJ9-F1
#
_cell.length_a   1.000
_cell.length_b   1.000
_cell.length_c   1.000
_cell.angle_alpha   90.00
_cell.angle_beta   90.00
_cell.angle_gamma   90.00
#
_symmetry.space_group_name_H-M   'P 1'
#
loop_
_entity.id
_entity.type
_entity.pdbx_description
1 polymer ?
#
loop_
_entity_poly.entity_id
_entity_poly.type
_entity_poly.pdbx_seq_one_letter_code
_entity_poly.pdbx_strand_id
1 'polypeptide(L)'
;MLRKRFVVAAASAAAGLVVLSACSGGTEAAAPAVAPAAAVAGAGGNAPAAKGETKVAVAEAGNLGQVLVDKDGFTLYRFDKDSAKPPKSNCDGDCAKAWPPVLAEGEVQIEGVDQALVGEVTRADGRKQVTVGGWALYRYAKDAKAGEAKGQGVGSTWYAANAKGGKAGQAAKEAPAEQKDGEAKLVASNVDGIGPAIVDQDGFTLYMFTKDKKNKQPTCNGDCAKAWPPVLAEGDVQLEGIDQKLLGKVKRADGTMQVTVGGWAVYRYAKDTEAGQANGHGVGGTWFVIEPAGCKSTAPVKDKAAQSGNAAPKKEEDAPAQESGY
;
A
#
# COMPACT_ATOMS: atom_id res chain seq x y z
N MET A 1 -8.52 62.37 0.34
CA MET A 1 -7.74 63.23 1.26
C MET A 1 -6.73 62.34 1.99
N LEU A 2 -5.45 62.49 1.65
CA LEU A 2 -4.31 62.80 2.57
C LEU A 2 -3.80 61.61 3.42
N ARG A 3 -2.85 60.82 2.89
CA ARG A 3 -1.38 60.85 3.13
C ARG A 3 -0.93 60.59 4.59
N LYS A 4 -0.15 59.53 4.81
CA LYS A 4 1.28 59.66 5.20
C LYS A 4 2.07 58.34 5.12
N ARG A 5 3.23 58.46 4.46
CA ARG A 5 4.34 57.49 4.38
C ARG A 5 5.24 57.70 5.60
N PHE A 6 5.88 56.65 6.09
CA PHE A 6 7.12 56.75 6.87
C PHE A 6 8.24 56.03 6.12
N VAL A 7 9.29 56.81 5.86
CA VAL A 7 10.64 56.43 5.41
C VAL A 7 11.59 56.91 6.52
N VAL A 8 12.81 56.34 6.58
CA VAL A 8 14.08 56.75 7.27
C VAL A 8 14.60 55.56 8.11
N ALA A 9 15.86 55.11 8.09
CA ALA A 9 17.08 55.48 7.35
C ALA A 9 18.16 54.37 7.45
N ALA A 10 19.18 54.49 6.60
CA ALA A 10 20.40 53.69 6.50
C ALA A 10 21.60 54.27 7.29
N ALA A 11 22.67 53.46 7.47
CA ALA A 11 24.11 53.78 7.69
C ALA A 11 24.78 52.65 8.52
N SER A 12 26.04 52.17 8.43
CA SER A 12 27.25 52.34 7.59
C SER A 12 28.22 51.20 8.00
N ALA A 13 28.84 50.46 7.06
CA ALA A 13 30.28 50.43 6.69
C ALA A 13 31.35 50.20 7.78
N ALA A 14 32.20 49.17 7.58
CA ALA A 14 33.62 49.17 7.90
C ALA A 14 34.39 48.14 7.04
N ALA A 15 35.40 48.63 6.32
CA ALA A 15 36.35 47.87 5.51
C ALA A 15 37.66 47.65 6.30
N GLY A 16 38.35 46.54 6.03
CA GLY A 16 39.73 46.30 6.49
C GLY A 16 40.54 45.64 5.37
N LEU A 17 41.65 46.28 5.01
CA LEU A 17 42.56 45.96 3.91
C LEU A 17 44.01 45.89 4.46
N VAL A 18 44.96 45.52 3.57
CA VAL A 18 46.44 45.53 3.65
C VAL A 18 47.09 44.31 4.37
N VAL A 19 48.13 43.62 3.88
CA VAL A 19 49.26 44.00 2.99
C VAL A 19 49.83 42.81 2.17
N LEU A 20 50.37 43.13 0.99
CA LEU A 20 51.13 42.32 0.02
C LEU A 20 52.51 41.84 0.53
N SER A 21 53.03 40.76 -0.06
CA SER A 21 54.44 40.67 -0.44
C SER A 21 54.61 39.73 -1.65
N ALA A 22 55.22 40.28 -2.69
CA ALA A 22 55.60 39.63 -3.93
C ALA A 22 57.11 39.33 -3.91
N CYS A 23 57.57 38.33 -4.67
CA CYS A 23 58.68 38.46 -5.62
C CYS A 23 58.86 37.17 -6.44
N SER A 24 59.21 37.39 -7.70
CA SER A 24 59.36 36.45 -8.81
C SER A 24 60.82 36.11 -9.10
N GLY A 25 61.08 34.93 -9.68
CA GLY A 25 62.05 34.76 -10.78
C GLY A 25 63.27 33.84 -10.54
N GLY A 26 63.45 32.87 -11.46
CA GLY A 26 64.76 32.61 -12.08
C GLY A 26 65.52 31.31 -11.78
N THR A 27 65.38 30.32 -12.68
CA THR A 27 66.46 29.61 -13.42
C THR A 27 67.51 28.72 -12.72
N GLU A 28 67.43 27.42 -13.08
CA GLU A 28 68.50 26.47 -13.50
C GLU A 28 69.26 25.54 -12.53
N ALA A 29 69.31 24.28 -12.99
CA ALA A 29 70.25 23.18 -12.77
C ALA A 29 70.33 22.45 -11.41
N ALA A 30 69.81 21.22 -11.36
CA ALA A 30 70.58 20.00 -11.64
C ALA A 30 69.78 18.73 -11.27
N ALA A 31 69.71 17.76 -12.18
CA ALA A 31 69.34 16.37 -11.88
C ALA A 31 70.60 15.61 -11.39
N PRO A 32 70.47 14.42 -10.76
CA PRO A 32 70.23 13.21 -11.56
C PRO A 32 69.26 12.16 -10.94
N ALA A 33 68.74 11.31 -11.85
CA ALA A 33 68.34 9.88 -11.77
C ALA A 33 67.75 9.31 -10.46
N VAL A 34 66.66 8.52 -10.45
CA VAL A 34 66.54 7.18 -11.08
C VAL A 34 65.06 6.79 -11.35
N ALA A 35 64.80 6.28 -12.56
CA ALA A 35 63.86 5.25 -13.06
C ALA A 35 62.43 4.97 -12.46
N PRO A 36 61.50 4.41 -13.29
CA PRO A 36 60.06 4.54 -13.14
C PRO A 36 59.35 3.28 -12.59
N ALA A 37 58.12 3.45 -12.07
CA ALA A 37 57.15 2.36 -11.92
C ALA A 37 55.82 2.84 -12.55
N ALA A 38 55.58 2.53 -13.81
CA ALA A 38 54.92 1.29 -14.27
C ALA A 38 53.45 1.22 -13.85
N ALA A 39 52.58 1.47 -14.83
CA ALA A 39 51.19 1.08 -14.81
C ALA A 39 51.08 -0.42 -14.54
N VAL A 40 50.25 -0.80 -13.58
CA VAL A 40 49.82 -2.19 -13.38
C VAL A 40 48.37 -2.32 -13.80
N ALA A 41 48.19 -2.90 -14.99
CA ALA A 41 47.08 -3.79 -15.23
C ALA A 41 47.24 -5.00 -14.29
N GLY A 42 46.23 -5.27 -13.47
CA GLY A 42 46.20 -6.39 -12.53
C GLY A 42 44.86 -7.09 -12.60
N ALA A 43 44.86 -8.24 -13.27
CA ALA A 43 43.77 -9.21 -13.27
C ALA A 43 43.56 -9.82 -11.88
N GLY A 44 42.32 -10.25 -11.61
CA GLY A 44 42.02 -11.41 -10.77
C GLY A 44 42.26 -11.25 -9.27
N GLY A 45 41.38 -10.50 -8.59
CA GLY A 45 41.18 -10.61 -7.16
C GLY A 45 39.82 -11.24 -6.87
N ASN A 46 39.73 -12.56 -6.85
CA ASN A 46 38.58 -13.27 -6.29
C ASN A 46 38.70 -13.21 -4.76
N ALA A 47 38.54 -12.01 -4.21
CA ALA A 47 38.30 -11.86 -2.78
C ALA A 47 36.88 -12.40 -2.53
N PRO A 48 36.68 -13.36 -1.60
CA PRO A 48 35.33 -13.71 -1.21
C PRO A 48 34.70 -12.42 -0.67
N ALA A 49 33.71 -11.90 -1.39
CA ALA A 49 32.87 -10.82 -0.89
C ALA A 49 32.42 -11.25 0.51
N ALA A 50 32.67 -10.40 1.51
CA ALA A 50 32.06 -10.57 2.81
C ALA A 50 30.57 -10.80 2.54
N LYS A 51 30.05 -11.98 2.90
CA LYS A 51 28.66 -12.36 2.62
C LYS A 51 27.79 -11.26 3.22
N GLY A 52 27.22 -10.41 2.36
CA GLY A 52 26.50 -9.24 2.81
C GLY A 52 25.28 -9.70 3.59
N GLU A 53 25.18 -9.33 4.86
CA GLU A 53 24.01 -9.67 5.67
C GLU A 53 22.77 -8.99 5.07
N THR A 54 21.79 -9.81 4.69
CA THR A 54 20.51 -9.32 4.14
C THR A 54 19.51 -9.30 5.28
N LYS A 55 18.88 -8.15 5.54
CA LYS A 55 17.80 -8.03 6.54
C LYS A 55 16.51 -7.60 5.86
N VAL A 56 15.39 -8.20 6.28
CA VAL A 56 14.04 -7.72 6.00
C VAL A 56 13.31 -7.55 7.32
N ALA A 57 12.85 -6.33 7.59
CA ALA A 57 12.15 -5.98 8.82
C ALA A 57 10.83 -5.27 8.53
N VAL A 58 9.95 -5.16 9.53
CA VAL A 58 8.76 -4.32 9.46
C VAL A 58 9.02 -2.96 10.13
N ALA A 59 8.63 -1.87 9.47
CA ALA A 59 8.67 -0.51 10.03
C ALA A 59 7.51 0.34 9.50
N GLU A 60 7.22 1.45 10.17
CA GLU A 60 6.23 2.44 9.72
C GLU A 60 6.81 3.33 8.61
N ALA A 61 6.05 3.57 7.53
CA ALA A 61 6.42 4.51 6.48
C ALA A 61 5.28 5.48 6.14
N GLY A 62 5.31 6.65 6.79
CA GLY A 62 4.38 7.74 6.53
C GLY A 62 2.92 7.31 6.67
N ASN A 63 2.10 7.59 5.65
CA ASN A 63 0.68 7.22 5.60
C ASN A 63 0.43 5.80 5.06
N LEU A 64 1.46 5.02 4.74
CA LEU A 64 1.32 3.65 4.22
C LEU A 64 1.16 2.61 5.34
N GLY A 65 1.38 3.01 6.59
CA GLY A 65 1.44 2.12 7.75
C GLY A 65 2.70 1.25 7.74
N GLN A 66 2.55 0.02 8.21
CA GLN A 66 3.62 -0.98 8.24
C GLN A 66 4.03 -1.43 6.84
N VAL A 67 5.32 -1.26 6.55
CA VAL A 67 5.99 -1.71 5.32
C VAL A 67 7.19 -2.59 5.66
N LEU A 68 7.65 -3.37 4.68
CA LEU A 68 8.94 -4.02 4.73
C LEU A 68 10.06 -3.00 4.49
N VAL A 69 11.14 -3.12 5.26
CA VAL A 69 12.37 -2.34 5.11
C VAL A 69 13.58 -3.25 5.15
N ASP A 70 14.70 -2.81 4.57
CA ASP A 70 15.99 -3.48 4.72
C ASP A 70 16.76 -3.06 5.98
N LYS A 71 18.00 -3.56 6.13
CA LYS A 71 18.91 -3.25 7.24
C LYS A 71 19.16 -1.74 7.45
N ASP A 72 19.06 -0.95 6.39
CA ASP A 72 19.31 0.49 6.42
C ASP A 72 18.00 1.30 6.54
N GLY A 73 16.85 0.61 6.69
CA GLY A 73 15.54 1.21 6.86
C GLY A 73 14.89 1.74 5.58
N PHE A 74 15.42 1.43 4.40
CA PHE A 74 14.76 1.82 3.14
C PHE A 74 13.56 0.92 2.87
N THR A 75 12.47 1.51 2.37
CA THR A 75 11.26 0.78 2.04
C THR A 75 11.52 -0.22 0.91
N LEU A 76 11.00 -1.43 1.10
CA LEU A 76 11.04 -2.50 0.11
C LEU A 76 9.73 -2.54 -0.67
N TYR A 77 9.84 -2.91 -1.93
CA TYR A 77 8.78 -2.83 -2.93
C TYR A 77 8.50 -4.18 -3.56
N ARG A 78 7.28 -4.35 -4.04
CA ARG A 78 6.86 -5.44 -4.91
C ARG A 78 6.35 -4.92 -6.25
N PHE A 79 6.54 -5.71 -7.29
CA PHE A 79 6.17 -5.36 -8.66
C PHE A 79 4.95 -6.17 -9.11
N ASP A 80 3.89 -5.51 -9.59
CA ASP A 80 2.68 -6.19 -10.04
C ASP A 80 2.86 -7.07 -11.28
N LYS A 81 3.93 -6.85 -12.05
CA LYS A 81 4.24 -7.71 -13.19
C LYS A 81 5.04 -8.95 -12.78
N ASP A 82 5.40 -9.11 -11.52
CA ASP A 82 5.94 -10.36 -10.98
C ASP A 82 4.82 -11.37 -10.69
N SER A 83 5.16 -12.62 -10.38
CA SER A 83 4.21 -13.62 -9.90
C SER A 83 4.61 -14.15 -8.55
N ALA A 84 3.63 -14.37 -7.66
CA ALA A 84 3.88 -14.94 -6.33
C ALA A 84 3.81 -16.47 -6.27
N LYS A 85 3.08 -17.10 -7.21
CA LYS A 85 2.90 -18.56 -7.23
C LYS A 85 2.84 -19.10 -8.68
N PRO A 86 3.93 -19.72 -9.19
CA PRO A 86 5.25 -19.78 -8.56
C PRO A 86 5.88 -18.37 -8.46
N PRO A 87 6.79 -18.14 -7.49
CA PRO A 87 7.58 -16.92 -7.42
C PRO A 87 8.35 -16.68 -8.72
N LYS A 88 8.24 -15.48 -9.30
CA LYS A 88 9.00 -15.06 -10.47
C LYS A 88 9.22 -13.54 -10.49
N SER A 89 10.48 -13.13 -10.62
CA SER A 89 10.87 -11.75 -10.94
C SER A 89 10.88 -11.53 -12.46
N ASN A 90 10.28 -10.44 -12.92
CA ASN A 90 10.32 -9.98 -14.32
C ASN A 90 11.05 -8.63 -14.48
N CYS A 91 11.62 -8.07 -13.40
CA CYS A 91 12.36 -6.82 -13.45
C CYS A 91 13.87 -7.07 -13.58
N ASP A 92 14.40 -7.05 -14.80
CA ASP A 92 15.82 -7.25 -15.12
C ASP A 92 16.42 -6.07 -15.90
N GLY A 93 17.74 -6.05 -16.08
CA GLY A 93 18.43 -5.03 -16.89
C GLY A 93 18.22 -3.61 -16.36
N ASP A 94 17.75 -2.70 -17.21
CA ASP A 94 17.48 -1.31 -16.82
C ASP A 94 16.38 -1.17 -15.76
N CYS A 95 15.43 -2.12 -15.72
CA CYS A 95 14.46 -2.16 -14.64
C CYS A 95 15.16 -2.34 -13.29
N ALA A 96 16.10 -3.28 -13.21
CA ALA A 96 16.87 -3.55 -11.99
C ALA A 96 17.84 -2.43 -11.60
N LYS A 97 18.14 -1.48 -12.49
CA LYS A 97 18.88 -0.25 -12.14
C LYS A 97 17.99 0.75 -11.38
N ALA A 98 16.74 0.88 -11.82
CA ALA A 98 15.76 1.74 -11.16
C ALA A 98 15.17 1.09 -9.89
N TRP A 99 15.09 -0.24 -9.90
CA TRP A 99 14.54 -1.08 -8.83
C TRP A 99 15.53 -2.17 -8.45
N PRO A 100 16.60 -1.85 -7.69
CA PRO A 100 17.59 -2.84 -7.31
C PRO A 100 16.98 -4.01 -6.53
N PRO A 101 17.25 -5.27 -6.90
CA PRO A 101 16.72 -6.43 -6.17
C PRO A 101 17.35 -6.58 -4.79
N VAL A 102 16.56 -7.01 -3.82
CA VAL A 102 17.07 -7.45 -2.51
C VAL A 102 17.61 -8.87 -2.65
N LEU A 103 18.92 -8.98 -2.87
CA LEU A 103 19.56 -10.26 -3.09
C LEU A 103 19.64 -11.06 -1.79
N ALA A 104 19.42 -12.37 -1.88
CA ALA A 104 19.57 -13.30 -0.76
C ALA A 104 21.01 -13.81 -0.72
N GLU A 105 21.94 -12.92 -0.39
CA GLU A 105 23.35 -13.27 -0.23
C GLU A 105 23.60 -13.66 1.23
N GLY A 106 23.99 -14.91 1.50
CA GLY A 106 24.27 -15.35 2.87
C GLY A 106 23.00 -15.60 3.70
N GLU A 107 23.06 -15.25 4.99
CA GLU A 107 21.94 -15.41 5.91
C GLU A 107 20.96 -14.25 5.77
N VAL A 108 19.67 -14.57 5.61
CA VAL A 108 18.59 -13.57 5.56
C VAL A 108 17.99 -13.43 6.96
N GLN A 109 18.24 -12.31 7.60
CA GLN A 109 17.68 -11.95 8.90
C GLN A 109 16.28 -11.37 8.72
N ILE A 110 15.33 -11.87 9.51
CA ILE A 110 13.92 -11.50 9.42
C ILE A 110 13.44 -10.96 10.76
N GLU A 111 12.74 -9.83 10.74
CA GLU A 111 12.17 -9.19 11.93
C GLU A 111 10.73 -8.72 11.67
N GLY A 112 9.76 -9.21 12.44
CA GLY A 112 8.35 -8.79 12.30
C GLY A 112 7.61 -9.38 11.09
N VAL A 113 8.23 -10.29 10.33
CA VAL A 113 7.61 -11.03 9.23
C VAL A 113 7.44 -12.49 9.63
N ASP A 114 6.33 -13.12 9.24
CA ASP A 114 6.16 -14.56 9.41
C ASP A 114 7.19 -15.31 8.54
N GLN A 115 8.06 -16.08 9.20
CA GLN A 115 9.12 -16.86 8.55
C GLN A 115 8.57 -17.82 7.50
N ALA A 116 7.33 -18.32 7.64
CA ALA A 116 6.70 -19.21 6.66
C ALA A 116 6.37 -18.52 5.33
N LEU A 117 6.31 -17.18 5.32
CA LEU A 117 6.08 -16.38 4.11
C LEU A 117 7.38 -16.02 3.39
N VAL A 118 8.53 -16.18 4.04
CA VAL A 118 9.84 -15.82 3.50
C VAL A 118 10.34 -16.94 2.61
N GLY A 119 10.82 -16.57 1.43
CA GLY A 119 11.42 -17.51 0.49
C GLY A 119 12.40 -16.82 -0.44
N GLU A 120 12.82 -17.52 -1.49
CA GLU A 120 13.74 -16.99 -2.50
C GLU A 120 13.22 -17.28 -3.90
N VAL A 121 13.55 -16.40 -4.85
CA VAL A 121 13.38 -16.63 -6.29
C VAL A 121 14.74 -16.55 -6.98
N THR A 122 15.00 -17.49 -7.88
CA THR A 122 16.17 -17.43 -8.78
C THR A 122 15.84 -16.49 -9.94
N ARG A 123 16.63 -15.42 -10.08
CA ARG A 123 16.51 -14.45 -11.16
C ARG A 123 17.08 -14.99 -12.47
N ALA A 124 16.81 -14.30 -13.58
CA ALA A 124 17.31 -14.67 -14.91
C ALA A 124 18.85 -14.64 -15.01
N ASP A 125 19.51 -13.81 -14.20
CA ASP A 125 20.96 -13.72 -14.09
C ASP A 125 21.58 -14.77 -13.14
N GLY A 126 20.78 -15.68 -12.59
CA GLY A 126 21.20 -16.76 -11.69
C GLY A 126 21.33 -16.35 -10.21
N ARG A 127 21.21 -15.06 -9.87
CA ARG A 127 21.24 -14.62 -8.48
C ARG A 127 19.93 -14.93 -7.77
N LYS A 128 20.00 -15.13 -6.46
CA LYS A 128 18.82 -15.33 -5.62
C LYS A 128 18.33 -14.01 -5.05
N GLN A 129 17.02 -13.82 -5.03
CA GLN A 129 16.36 -12.64 -4.49
C GLN A 129 15.37 -13.04 -3.41
N VAL A 130 15.30 -12.26 -2.34
CA VAL A 130 14.36 -12.48 -1.24
C VAL A 130 12.92 -12.27 -1.73
N THR A 131 12.04 -13.16 -1.30
CA THR A 131 10.58 -13.03 -1.48
C THR A 131 9.88 -13.06 -0.13
N VAL A 132 8.76 -12.34 -0.03
CA VAL A 132 7.81 -12.46 1.08
C VAL A 132 6.42 -12.69 0.49
N GLY A 133 5.69 -13.68 1.00
CA GLY A 133 4.40 -14.10 0.42
C GLY A 133 4.52 -14.52 -1.06
N GLY A 134 5.72 -14.95 -1.48
CA GLY A 134 6.06 -15.29 -2.87
C GLY A 134 6.42 -14.09 -3.77
N TRP A 135 6.24 -12.84 -3.33
CA TRP A 135 6.57 -11.66 -4.13
C TRP A 135 8.05 -11.27 -3.96
N ALA A 136 8.75 -11.04 -5.08
CA ALA A 136 10.14 -10.60 -5.09
C ALA A 136 10.27 -9.16 -4.56
N LEU A 137 11.27 -8.92 -3.70
CA LEU A 137 11.48 -7.63 -3.03
C LEU A 137 12.56 -6.78 -3.70
N TYR A 138 12.29 -5.49 -3.87
CA TYR A 138 13.18 -4.51 -4.50
C TYR A 138 13.35 -3.27 -3.63
N ARG A 139 14.49 -2.59 -3.73
CA ARG A 139 14.64 -1.19 -3.33
C ARG A 139 14.21 -0.28 -4.48
N TYR A 140 13.99 1.00 -4.20
CA TYR A 140 13.81 2.02 -5.22
C TYR A 140 14.99 3.00 -5.26
N ALA A 141 15.60 3.17 -6.43
CA ALA A 141 16.82 3.96 -6.57
C ALA A 141 16.66 5.46 -6.26
N LYS A 142 15.43 5.99 -6.20
CA LYS A 142 15.17 7.40 -5.86
C LYS A 142 14.82 7.64 -4.39
N ASP A 143 14.68 6.58 -3.59
CA ASP A 143 14.63 6.72 -2.14
C ASP A 143 16.05 7.01 -1.65
N ALA A 144 16.20 8.14 -0.97
CA ALA A 144 17.49 8.69 -0.55
C ALA A 144 17.73 8.54 0.95
N LYS A 145 16.68 8.23 1.72
CA LYS A 145 16.76 8.02 3.18
C LYS A 145 15.75 6.97 3.64
N ALA A 146 16.02 6.39 4.82
CA ALA A 146 15.11 5.47 5.49
C ALA A 146 13.70 6.05 5.65
N GLY A 147 12.69 5.18 5.52
CA GLY A 147 11.28 5.54 5.61
C GLY A 147 10.71 6.34 4.43
N GLU A 148 11.52 6.70 3.42
CA GLU A 148 10.97 7.21 2.16
C GLU A 148 10.30 6.08 1.39
N ALA A 149 9.11 6.38 0.86
CA ALA A 149 8.35 5.47 0.04
C ALA A 149 8.02 6.07 -1.35
N LYS A 150 8.96 6.77 -2.01
CA LYS A 150 8.69 7.48 -3.28
C LYS A 150 8.37 6.54 -4.45
N GLY A 151 8.74 5.26 -4.33
CA GLY A 151 8.38 4.22 -5.29
C GLY A 151 6.89 3.83 -5.26
N GLN A 152 6.13 4.26 -4.24
CA GLN A 152 4.73 3.90 -4.10
C GLN A 152 3.90 4.41 -5.28
N GLY A 153 3.20 3.51 -5.96
CA GLY A 153 2.33 3.82 -7.09
C GLY A 153 3.05 4.18 -8.39
N VAL A 154 4.39 4.10 -8.45
CA VAL A 154 5.13 4.42 -9.67
C VAL A 154 4.69 3.51 -10.81
N GLY A 155 4.30 4.12 -11.93
CA GLY A 155 3.79 3.40 -13.11
C GLY A 155 2.52 2.58 -12.84
N SER A 156 1.82 2.83 -11.73
CA SER A 156 0.65 2.06 -11.28
C SER A 156 0.91 0.55 -11.13
N THR A 157 2.18 0.16 -10.99
CA THR A 157 2.59 -1.26 -10.91
C THR A 157 3.58 -1.52 -9.78
N TRP A 158 4.12 -0.47 -9.15
CA TRP A 158 5.09 -0.57 -8.06
C TRP A 158 4.48 -0.13 -6.74
N TYR A 159 4.68 -0.92 -5.70
CA TYR A 159 4.06 -0.69 -4.41
C TYR A 159 5.00 -1.11 -3.29
N ALA A 160 5.05 -0.33 -2.22
CA ALA A 160 5.72 -0.75 -0.99
C ALA A 160 5.13 -2.11 -0.55
N ALA A 161 5.97 -3.01 -0.08
CA ALA A 161 5.54 -4.33 0.38
C ALA A 161 5.10 -4.24 1.85
N ASN A 162 4.01 -4.90 2.21
CA ASN A 162 3.59 -5.06 3.62
C ASN A 162 4.18 -6.35 4.23
N ALA A 163 3.95 -6.60 5.52
CA ALA A 163 4.48 -7.77 6.23
C ALA A 163 4.09 -9.14 5.63
N LYS A 164 3.05 -9.21 4.79
CA LYS A 164 2.62 -10.43 4.07
C LYS A 164 3.12 -10.48 2.62
N GLY A 165 3.93 -9.50 2.18
CA GLY A 165 4.39 -9.36 0.80
C GLY A 165 3.38 -8.72 -0.16
N GLY A 166 2.22 -8.31 0.36
CA GLY A 166 1.19 -7.57 -0.40
C GLY A 166 1.56 -6.10 -0.58
N LYS A 167 0.67 -5.30 -1.20
CA LYS A 167 0.86 -3.84 -1.31
C LYS A 167 0.61 -3.21 0.05
N ALA A 168 1.46 -2.29 0.46
CA ALA A 168 1.24 -1.41 1.61
C ALA A 168 0.58 -0.09 1.17
N GLY A 169 -0.02 0.62 2.12
CA GLY A 169 -0.89 1.78 1.84
C GLY A 169 -2.18 1.44 1.09
N GLN A 170 -2.37 0.17 0.75
CA GLN A 170 -3.65 -0.47 0.51
C GLN A 170 -3.75 -1.47 1.67
N ALA A 171 -4.76 -1.37 2.53
CA ALA A 171 -4.86 -2.39 3.56
C ALA A 171 -4.98 -3.76 2.87
N ALA A 172 -4.23 -4.72 3.43
CA ALA A 172 -3.71 -5.87 2.69
C ALA A 172 -4.80 -6.67 1.95
N LYS A 173 -4.50 -7.00 0.69
CA LYS A 173 -5.23 -7.95 -0.15
C LYS A 173 -5.11 -9.37 0.44
N GLU A 174 -6.09 -9.78 1.24
CA GLU A 174 -6.45 -11.19 1.45
C GLU A 174 -7.87 -11.39 0.91
N ALA A 175 -8.10 -12.48 0.17
CA ALA A 175 -9.45 -13.04 0.05
C ALA A 175 -9.92 -13.38 1.48
N PRO A 176 -11.23 -13.28 1.80
CA PRO A 176 -11.69 -13.32 3.19
C PRO A 176 -11.13 -14.54 3.91
N ALA A 177 -10.16 -14.30 4.80
CA ALA A 177 -9.76 -15.31 5.76
C ALA A 177 -10.99 -15.56 6.62
N GLU A 178 -11.36 -16.83 6.75
CA GLU A 178 -12.29 -17.30 7.77
C GLU A 178 -11.80 -16.72 9.11
N GLN A 179 -12.57 -15.77 9.64
CA GLN A 179 -12.20 -15.00 10.82
C GLN A 179 -12.07 -15.99 11.98
N LYS A 180 -10.86 -16.19 12.50
CA LYS A 180 -10.66 -17.02 13.70
C LYS A 180 -11.46 -16.41 14.84
N ASP A 181 -12.34 -17.21 15.43
CA ASP A 181 -13.15 -16.83 16.57
C ASP A 181 -12.26 -16.26 17.68
N GLY A 182 -12.57 -15.03 18.13
CA GLY A 182 -11.91 -14.47 19.31
C GLY A 182 -12.05 -12.97 19.46
N GLU A 183 -11.56 -12.18 18.49
CA GLU A 183 -11.44 -10.73 18.65
C GLU A 183 -11.72 -10.03 17.31
N ALA A 184 -12.78 -9.21 17.28
CA ALA A 184 -13.03 -8.29 16.17
C ALA A 184 -12.60 -6.88 16.61
N LYS A 185 -11.97 -6.10 15.72
CA LYS A 185 -11.75 -4.66 15.95
C LYS A 185 -12.52 -3.86 14.92
N LEU A 186 -13.28 -2.88 15.37
CA LEU A 186 -14.01 -1.93 14.53
C LEU A 186 -13.44 -0.53 14.70
N VAL A 187 -13.23 0.16 13.59
CA VAL A 187 -12.62 1.48 13.55
C VAL A 187 -13.53 2.43 12.78
N ALA A 188 -13.81 3.60 13.35
CA ALA A 188 -14.40 4.71 12.61
C ALA A 188 -13.35 5.33 11.70
N SER A 189 -13.62 5.39 10.40
CA SER A 189 -12.72 5.95 9.40
C SER A 189 -13.49 6.69 8.32
N ASN A 190 -12.79 7.47 7.50
CA ASN A 190 -13.37 8.08 6.30
C ASN A 190 -13.13 7.17 5.08
N VAL A 191 -14.20 6.86 4.36
CA VAL A 191 -14.17 6.07 3.13
C VAL A 191 -14.45 6.99 1.93
N ASP A 192 -13.61 6.93 0.91
CA ASP A 192 -13.71 7.82 -0.25
C ASP A 192 -15.05 7.66 -0.99
N GLY A 193 -15.68 8.79 -1.32
CA GLY A 193 -17.03 8.84 -1.90
C GLY A 193 -18.17 8.41 -0.96
N ILE A 194 -17.89 8.07 0.30
CA ILE A 194 -18.90 7.75 1.33
C ILE A 194 -18.89 8.76 2.48
N GLY A 195 -17.71 9.11 3.00
CA GLY A 195 -17.55 9.86 4.24
C GLY A 195 -17.35 8.94 5.46
N PRO A 196 -17.81 9.34 6.67
CA PRO A 196 -17.62 8.55 7.88
C PRO A 196 -18.28 7.17 7.77
N ALA A 197 -17.48 6.13 8.03
CA ALA A 197 -17.90 4.74 7.97
C ALA A 197 -17.22 3.93 9.09
N ILE A 198 -17.76 2.74 9.36
CA ILE A 198 -17.07 1.74 10.16
C ILE A 198 -16.31 0.81 9.22
N VAL A 199 -15.05 0.58 9.54
CA VAL A 199 -14.22 -0.46 8.93
C VAL A 199 -13.79 -1.47 9.99
N ASP A 200 -13.38 -2.66 9.59
CA ASP A 200 -12.75 -3.62 10.50
C ASP A 200 -11.23 -3.39 10.66
N GLN A 201 -10.54 -4.28 11.38
CA GLN A 201 -9.08 -4.21 11.59
C GLN A 201 -8.27 -4.16 10.30
N ASP A 202 -8.81 -4.69 9.21
CA ASP A 202 -8.16 -4.76 7.91
C ASP A 202 -8.61 -3.61 7.00
N GLY A 203 -9.41 -2.66 7.50
CA GLY A 203 -9.86 -1.49 6.74
C GLY A 203 -10.98 -1.76 5.73
N PHE A 204 -11.60 -2.95 5.74
CA PHE A 204 -12.76 -3.20 4.87
C PHE A 204 -14.00 -2.49 5.42
N THR A 205 -14.71 -1.81 4.51
CA THR A 205 -15.94 -1.10 4.86
C THR A 205 -17.00 -2.09 5.32
N LEU A 206 -17.65 -1.79 6.44
CA LEU A 206 -18.74 -2.59 6.96
C LEU A 206 -20.10 -2.06 6.50
N TYR A 207 -21.03 -3.00 6.39
CA TYR A 207 -22.35 -2.79 5.84
C TYR A 207 -23.43 -3.25 6.80
N MET A 208 -24.59 -2.62 6.68
CA MET A 208 -25.86 -3.08 7.26
C MET A 208 -26.80 -3.55 6.16
N PHE A 209 -27.63 -4.53 6.50
CA PHE A 209 -28.70 -5.02 5.64
C PHE A 209 -30.05 -4.49 6.11
N THR A 210 -30.72 -3.67 5.32
CA THR A 210 -31.98 -3.01 5.74
C THR A 210 -33.16 -3.96 5.84
N LYS A 211 -33.04 -5.21 5.37
CA LYS A 211 -34.05 -6.25 5.59
C LYS A 211 -33.92 -6.92 6.95
N ASP A 212 -32.77 -6.79 7.60
CA ASP A 212 -32.62 -7.21 9.00
C ASP A 212 -33.38 -6.25 9.92
N LYS A 213 -33.60 -6.66 11.16
CA LYS A 213 -34.22 -5.83 12.20
C LYS A 213 -33.22 -5.59 13.31
N LYS A 214 -33.22 -4.37 13.86
CA LYS A 214 -32.35 -4.03 14.99
C LYS A 214 -32.54 -5.01 16.16
N ASN A 215 -31.43 -5.48 16.72
CA ASN A 215 -31.38 -6.38 17.89
C ASN A 215 -32.17 -7.69 17.69
N LYS A 216 -32.34 -8.15 16.44
CA LYS A 216 -32.98 -9.42 16.11
C LYS A 216 -32.02 -10.29 15.30
N GLN A 217 -32.27 -11.60 15.34
CA GLN A 217 -31.49 -12.56 14.57
C GLN A 217 -31.41 -12.13 13.10
N PRO A 218 -30.21 -12.07 12.51
CA PRO A 218 -30.04 -11.64 11.13
C PRO A 218 -30.59 -12.66 10.12
N THR A 219 -31.10 -12.16 9.00
CA THR A 219 -31.75 -12.97 7.96
C THR A 219 -30.78 -13.43 6.88
N CYS A 220 -29.62 -12.78 6.74
CA CYS A 220 -28.60 -13.14 5.76
C CYS A 220 -27.79 -14.37 6.21
N ASN A 221 -28.13 -15.53 5.64
CA ASN A 221 -27.53 -16.84 5.91
C ASN A 221 -27.22 -17.57 4.58
N GLY A 222 -26.44 -18.65 4.63
CA GLY A 222 -26.12 -19.46 3.44
C GLY A 222 -25.44 -18.65 2.34
N ASP A 223 -25.93 -18.71 1.10
CA ASP A 223 -25.35 -17.97 -0.03
C ASP A 223 -25.37 -16.45 0.14
N CYS A 224 -26.35 -15.93 0.90
CA CYS A 224 -26.33 -14.51 1.27
C CYS A 224 -25.08 -14.20 2.09
N ALA A 225 -24.76 -15.02 3.09
CA ALA A 225 -23.59 -14.85 3.94
C ALA A 225 -22.27 -15.10 3.19
N LYS A 226 -22.28 -15.85 2.08
CA LYS A 226 -21.10 -15.94 1.20
C LYS A 226 -20.83 -14.62 0.47
N ALA A 227 -21.88 -13.95 0.01
CA ALA A 227 -21.75 -12.64 -0.65
C ALA A 227 -21.55 -11.48 0.35
N TRP A 228 -22.11 -11.63 1.55
CA TRP A 228 -22.08 -10.66 2.64
C TRP A 228 -21.63 -11.34 3.93
N PRO A 229 -20.33 -11.62 4.08
CA PRO A 229 -19.82 -12.32 5.26
C PRO A 229 -20.16 -11.56 6.55
N PRO A 230 -20.74 -12.23 7.57
CA PRO A 230 -21.00 -11.61 8.85
C PRO A 230 -19.68 -11.33 9.58
N VAL A 231 -19.61 -10.21 10.31
CA VAL A 231 -18.48 -9.97 11.23
C VAL A 231 -18.76 -10.70 12.53
N LEU A 232 -18.03 -11.78 12.81
CA LEU A 232 -18.23 -12.64 13.96
C LEU A 232 -17.29 -12.28 15.11
N ALA A 233 -17.77 -12.40 16.35
CA ALA A 233 -16.95 -12.23 17.55
C ALA A 233 -17.57 -12.96 18.76
N GLU A 234 -16.86 -13.97 19.26
CA GLU A 234 -17.21 -14.61 20.53
C GLU A 234 -16.76 -13.77 21.73
N GLY A 235 -15.49 -13.33 21.74
CA GLY A 235 -14.86 -12.50 22.78
C GLY A 235 -15.06 -11.00 22.57
N ASP A 236 -14.34 -10.19 23.34
CA ASP A 236 -14.51 -8.74 23.31
C ASP A 236 -14.23 -8.14 21.92
N VAL A 237 -14.95 -7.07 21.60
CA VAL A 237 -14.77 -6.31 20.37
C VAL A 237 -14.10 -5.00 20.70
N GLN A 238 -12.93 -4.77 20.11
CA GLN A 238 -12.21 -3.52 20.27
C GLN A 238 -12.83 -2.45 19.38
N LEU A 239 -13.07 -1.26 19.92
CA LEU A 239 -13.60 -0.11 19.17
C LEU A 239 -12.60 1.04 19.16
N GLU A 240 -12.53 1.73 18.02
CA GLU A 240 -11.78 2.97 17.87
C GLU A 240 -12.67 4.01 17.17
N GLY A 241 -12.95 5.13 17.84
CA GLY A 241 -13.80 6.20 17.28
C GLY A 241 -15.30 5.86 17.17
N ILE A 242 -15.75 4.78 17.82
CA ILE A 242 -17.16 4.36 17.88
C ILE A 242 -17.60 4.36 19.34
N ASP A 243 -18.82 4.83 19.64
CA ASP A 243 -19.36 4.79 21.00
C ASP A 243 -19.60 3.33 21.43
N GLN A 244 -18.94 2.90 22.51
CA GLN A 244 -19.07 1.56 23.09
C GLN A 244 -20.52 1.17 23.39
N LYS A 245 -21.41 2.14 23.65
CA LYS A 245 -22.84 1.88 23.91
C LYS A 245 -23.61 1.40 22.69
N LEU A 246 -23.08 1.65 21.49
CA LEU A 246 -23.68 1.19 20.24
C LEU A 246 -23.33 -0.26 19.92
N LEU A 247 -22.25 -0.78 20.50
CA LEU A 247 -21.80 -2.13 20.29
C LEU A 247 -22.75 -3.13 20.95
N GLY A 248 -23.08 -4.16 20.20
CA GLY A 248 -23.76 -5.34 20.71
C GLY A 248 -23.34 -6.58 19.95
N LYS A 249 -24.01 -7.69 20.26
CA LYS A 249 -23.89 -8.93 19.52
C LYS A 249 -25.27 -9.56 19.37
N VAL A 250 -25.43 -10.36 18.33
CA VAL A 250 -26.62 -11.15 18.12
C VAL A 250 -26.25 -12.57 17.74
N LYS A 251 -26.97 -13.54 18.32
CA LYS A 251 -26.80 -14.94 17.97
C LYS A 251 -27.44 -15.21 16.61
N ARG A 252 -26.69 -15.81 15.69
CA ARG A 252 -27.15 -16.26 14.37
C ARG A 252 -27.83 -17.62 14.47
N ALA A 253 -28.51 -18.03 13.39
CA ALA A 253 -29.21 -19.31 13.33
C ALA A 253 -28.27 -20.52 13.47
N ASP A 254 -27.04 -20.39 12.98
CA ASP A 254 -25.96 -21.38 13.10
C ASP A 254 -25.29 -21.42 14.48
N GLY A 255 -25.72 -20.53 15.40
CA GLY A 255 -25.21 -20.45 16.76
C GLY A 255 -24.05 -19.46 16.96
N THR A 256 -23.43 -18.97 15.88
CA THR A 256 -22.32 -18.00 15.96
C THR A 256 -22.79 -16.63 16.45
N MET A 257 -21.88 -15.86 17.06
CA MET A 257 -22.16 -14.53 17.56
C MET A 257 -21.69 -13.47 16.55
N GLN A 258 -22.62 -12.73 15.98
CA GLN A 258 -22.34 -11.64 15.05
C GLN A 258 -22.35 -10.29 15.76
N VAL A 259 -21.39 -9.44 15.42
CA VAL A 259 -21.29 -8.08 15.96
C VAL A 259 -22.46 -7.23 15.45
N THR A 260 -22.97 -6.35 16.31
CA THR A 260 -23.93 -5.31 15.94
C THR A 260 -23.43 -3.92 16.33
N VAL A 261 -23.79 -2.90 15.55
CA VAL A 261 -23.56 -1.49 15.90
C VAL A 261 -24.86 -0.71 15.73
N GLY A 262 -25.28 0.03 16.76
CA GLY A 262 -26.58 0.69 16.79
C GLY A 262 -27.76 -0.30 16.69
N GLY A 263 -27.51 -1.55 17.07
CA GLY A 263 -28.41 -2.69 16.95
C GLY A 263 -28.48 -3.36 15.58
N TRP A 264 -27.78 -2.85 14.56
CA TRP A 264 -27.72 -3.48 13.24
C TRP A 264 -26.60 -4.51 13.18
N ALA A 265 -26.89 -5.70 12.66
CA ALA A 265 -25.87 -6.69 12.32
C ALA A 265 -24.95 -6.14 11.22
N VAL A 266 -23.63 -6.28 11.44
CA VAL A 266 -22.62 -5.75 10.52
C VAL A 266 -22.00 -6.85 9.67
N TYR A 267 -21.74 -6.53 8.41
CA TYR A 267 -21.27 -7.45 7.37
C TYR A 267 -20.11 -6.84 6.59
N ARG A 268 -19.21 -7.68 6.09
CA ARG A 268 -18.32 -7.35 4.97
C ARG A 268 -19.04 -7.57 3.64
N TYR A 269 -18.46 -7.10 2.54
CA TYR A 269 -18.93 -7.43 1.19
C TYR A 269 -17.87 -8.19 0.41
N ALA A 270 -18.20 -9.36 -0.13
CA ALA A 270 -17.24 -10.25 -0.77
C ALA A 270 -16.62 -9.67 -2.07
N LYS A 271 -17.21 -8.63 -2.67
CA LYS A 271 -16.62 -7.94 -3.83
C LYS A 271 -15.76 -6.73 -3.45
N ASP A 272 -15.67 -6.38 -2.16
CA ASP A 272 -14.62 -5.49 -1.71
C ASP A 272 -13.35 -6.33 -1.53
N THR A 273 -12.37 -6.09 -2.40
CA THR A 273 -11.10 -6.81 -2.42
C THR A 273 -9.95 -5.97 -1.87
N GLU A 274 -10.21 -4.72 -1.54
CA GLU A 274 -9.25 -3.76 -0.98
C GLU A 274 -9.95 -2.89 0.08
N ALA A 275 -9.20 -2.46 1.11
CA ALA A 275 -9.73 -1.52 2.10
C ALA A 275 -10.14 -0.18 1.52
N GLY A 276 -11.10 0.44 2.19
CA GLY A 276 -11.73 1.66 1.71
C GLY A 276 -12.60 1.47 0.46
N GLN A 277 -12.71 0.26 -0.10
CA GLN A 277 -13.75 -0.01 -1.09
C GLN A 277 -15.11 -0.03 -0.40
N ALA A 278 -16.09 0.57 -1.08
CA ALA A 278 -17.48 0.62 -0.64
C ALA A 278 -18.42 0.08 -1.72
N ASN A 279 -18.01 -0.96 -2.47
CA ASN A 279 -18.75 -1.43 -3.66
C ASN A 279 -20.11 -2.03 -3.30
N GLY A 280 -20.30 -2.41 -2.03
CA GLY A 280 -21.57 -2.89 -1.50
C GLY A 280 -22.60 -1.78 -1.26
N HIS A 281 -22.18 -0.51 -1.28
CA HIS A 281 -23.07 0.60 -0.96
C HIS A 281 -24.20 0.73 -2.00
N GLY A 282 -25.44 0.56 -1.54
CA GLY A 282 -26.65 0.61 -2.35
C GLY A 282 -26.95 -0.66 -3.15
N VAL A 283 -26.17 -1.75 -3.00
CA VAL A 283 -26.42 -3.00 -3.72
C VAL A 283 -27.82 -3.50 -3.41
N GLY A 284 -28.60 -3.78 -4.46
CA GLY A 284 -29.99 -4.23 -4.35
C GLY A 284 -30.91 -3.27 -3.59
N GLY A 285 -30.53 -2.00 -3.42
CA GLY A 285 -31.28 -0.99 -2.66
C GLY A 285 -31.48 -1.34 -1.17
N THR A 286 -30.74 -2.31 -0.65
CA THR A 286 -30.95 -2.86 0.69
C THR A 286 -29.67 -3.05 1.50
N TRP A 287 -28.50 -2.90 0.86
CA TRP A 287 -27.20 -2.93 1.52
C TRP A 287 -26.59 -1.55 1.54
N PHE A 288 -26.12 -1.11 2.70
CA PHE A 288 -25.58 0.24 2.86
C PHE A 288 -24.44 0.22 3.85
N VAL A 289 -23.46 1.10 3.63
CA VAL A 289 -22.37 1.32 4.59
C VAL A 289 -22.96 1.76 5.93
N ILE A 290 -22.43 1.21 7.02
CA ILE A 290 -22.79 1.63 8.38
C ILE A 290 -21.85 2.75 8.85
N GLU A 291 -22.44 3.84 9.32
CA GLU A 291 -21.72 4.98 9.89
C GLU A 291 -21.34 4.70 11.36
N PRO A 292 -20.33 5.41 11.92
CA PRO A 292 -19.92 5.25 13.32
C PRO A 292 -21.03 5.44 14.36
N ALA A 293 -22.07 6.20 14.02
CA ALA A 293 -23.26 6.38 14.86
C ALA A 293 -24.23 5.17 14.85
N GLY A 294 -23.90 4.09 14.13
CA GLY A 294 -24.78 2.93 13.94
C GLY A 294 -25.95 3.22 13.00
N CYS A 295 -25.79 4.19 12.11
CA CYS A 295 -26.80 4.66 11.16
C CYS A 295 -26.44 4.24 9.73
N LYS A 296 -27.47 4.18 8.89
CA LYS A 296 -27.31 3.92 7.46
C LYS A 296 -26.65 5.14 6.83
N SER A 297 -25.59 4.93 6.05
CA SER A 297 -24.98 6.03 5.29
C SER A 297 -25.98 6.67 4.32
N THR A 298 -25.92 8.00 4.24
CA THR A 298 -26.71 8.83 3.33
C THR A 298 -25.96 9.25 2.07
N ALA A 299 -24.74 8.73 1.88
CA ALA A 299 -23.93 9.01 0.70
C ALA A 299 -24.66 8.63 -0.60
N PRO A 300 -24.37 9.29 -1.73
CA PRO A 300 -24.93 8.92 -3.02
C PRO A 300 -24.55 7.49 -3.40
N VAL A 301 -25.55 6.72 -3.86
CA VAL A 301 -25.31 5.40 -4.46
C VAL A 301 -24.81 5.60 -5.88
N LYS A 302 -23.63 5.06 -6.21
CA LYS A 302 -23.10 5.07 -7.58
C LYS A 302 -24.08 4.31 -8.50
N ASP A 303 -24.53 4.96 -9.58
CA ASP A 303 -25.62 4.45 -10.42
C ASP A 303 -25.38 3.03 -10.99
N LYS A 304 -26.48 2.27 -11.11
CA LYS A 304 -26.55 0.85 -11.52
C LYS A 304 -25.88 0.49 -12.88
N ALA A 305 -25.53 1.46 -13.72
CA ALA A 305 -25.07 1.20 -15.09
C ALA A 305 -23.69 0.51 -15.18
N ALA A 306 -22.85 0.59 -14.14
CA ALA A 306 -21.50 0.00 -14.14
C ALA A 306 -21.43 -1.44 -13.62
N GLN A 307 -22.52 -2.01 -13.08
CA GLN A 307 -22.50 -3.33 -12.42
C GLN A 307 -23.21 -4.45 -13.21
N SER A 308 -23.83 -4.15 -14.36
CA SER A 308 -24.35 -5.17 -15.28
C SER A 308 -23.47 -5.24 -16.54
N GLY A 309 -22.31 -5.89 -16.43
CA GLY A 309 -21.56 -6.34 -17.59
C GLY A 309 -22.28 -7.49 -18.30
N ASN A 310 -23.44 -7.20 -18.92
CA ASN A 310 -23.92 -7.92 -20.10
C ASN A 310 -25.06 -7.10 -20.75
N ALA A 311 -24.70 -6.12 -21.59
CA ALA A 311 -25.61 -5.57 -22.57
C ALA A 311 -25.19 -6.14 -23.93
N ALA A 312 -25.94 -7.13 -24.41
CA ALA A 312 -25.89 -7.55 -25.80
C ALA A 312 -26.23 -6.34 -26.71
N PRO A 313 -25.60 -6.22 -27.89
CA PRO A 313 -25.85 -5.08 -28.77
C PRO A 313 -27.30 -5.14 -29.24
N LYS A 314 -28.04 -4.03 -29.03
CA LYS A 314 -29.36 -3.84 -29.62
C LYS A 314 -29.20 -3.88 -31.15
N LYS A 315 -29.95 -4.75 -31.80
CA LYS A 315 -30.19 -4.64 -33.25
C LYS A 315 -30.90 -3.32 -33.50
N GLU A 316 -30.26 -2.52 -34.34
CA GLU A 316 -30.81 -1.33 -34.98
C GLU A 316 -31.99 -1.78 -35.86
N GLU A 317 -33.18 -1.26 -35.58
CA GLU A 317 -34.36 -1.45 -36.42
C GLU A 317 -34.21 -0.57 -37.67
N ASP A 318 -34.33 -1.21 -38.82
CA ASP A 318 -34.23 -0.60 -40.15
C ASP A 318 -35.21 0.57 -40.33
N ALA A 319 -34.68 1.68 -40.84
CA ALA A 319 -35.45 2.81 -41.36
C ALA A 319 -36.21 2.43 -42.64
N PRO A 320 -37.43 2.93 -42.87
CA PRO A 320 -38.14 2.68 -44.12
C PRO A 320 -37.57 3.53 -45.26
N ALA A 321 -37.23 2.88 -46.37
CA ALA A 321 -36.90 3.52 -47.64
C ALA A 321 -38.15 4.16 -48.26
N GLN A 322 -37.99 5.41 -48.70
CA GLN A 322 -38.85 6.02 -49.70
C GLN A 322 -38.36 5.61 -51.09
N GLU A 323 -39.26 5.19 -52.00
CA GLU A 323 -39.32 5.72 -53.38
C GLU A 323 -40.54 5.22 -54.18
N SER A 324 -41.20 6.20 -54.82
CA SER A 324 -41.89 6.24 -56.13
C SER A 324 -42.68 5.07 -56.74
N GLY A 325 -43.94 5.37 -57.11
CA GLY A 325 -44.38 5.32 -58.52
C GLY A 325 -45.26 4.15 -58.97
N TYR A 326 -46.58 4.37 -59.08
CA TYR A 326 -47.34 4.58 -60.33
C TYR A 326 -48.82 4.81 -60.02
#